data_AF-A0A0R2HKT8-F1
#
_entry.id   AF-A0A0R2HKT8-F1
#
_cell.length_a   1.000
_cell.length_b   1.000
_cell.length_c   1.000
_cell.angle_alpha   90.00
_cell.angle_beta   90.00
_cell.angle_gamma   90.00
#
_symmetry.space_group_name_H-M   'P 1'
#
loop_
_entity.id
_entity.type
_entity.pdbx_description
1 polymer ?
#
loop_
_entity_poly.entity_id
_entity_poly.type
_entity_poly.pdbx_seq_one_letter_code
_entity_poly.pdbx_strand_id
1 'polypeptide(L)'
;MSLDPVDIQNKQFSNKMRGYNPTEVDSFIQQVAIEYRQALDKISALEKEVENAQTKLEYFDDMKEALNKSILVAQDAADKVKSSSKREAELTMEESQKKADGVVQKAKVSAEAVIDEQAEKAKKLILATNELRKNARLYRQRVQVLVDSQLQMINGSEWDSILKEDQDVQVSDLKEAMLHTGTLDKIKAPSVNSSNEEDAGDITPAIDPTSESRPAGGDGAEIIEPHEKEVSVEPDERPDVKDTTQQETMVVFPDDKVTTSHQDSGLHVNAKNK
;
A
#
# COMPACT_ATOMS: atom_id res chain seq x y z
N MET A 1 -0.81 80.87 -25.31
CA MET A 1 -0.98 81.55 -26.62
C MET A 1 -0.86 83.06 -26.44
N SER A 2 -0.83 83.85 -27.52
CA SER A 2 -0.56 85.30 -27.48
C SER A 2 -1.80 86.21 -27.49
N LEU A 3 -3.00 85.66 -27.70
CA LEU A 3 -4.29 86.34 -27.50
C LEU A 3 -5.25 85.37 -26.81
N ASP A 4 -6.03 85.89 -25.87
CA ASP A 4 -7.18 85.23 -25.25
C ASP A 4 -8.50 85.65 -25.97
N PRO A 5 -9.60 84.87 -25.93
CA PRO A 5 -10.88 85.31 -26.50
C PRO A 5 -11.39 86.64 -25.93
N VAL A 6 -11.01 86.98 -24.68
CA VAL A 6 -11.32 88.27 -24.06
C VAL A 6 -10.52 89.42 -24.69
N ASP A 7 -9.27 89.18 -25.13
CA ASP A 7 -8.45 90.18 -25.83
C ASP A 7 -8.99 90.48 -27.24
N ILE A 8 -9.56 89.46 -27.89
CA ILE A 8 -10.25 89.60 -29.18
C ILE A 8 -11.49 90.49 -29.01
N GLN A 9 -12.32 90.20 -28.00
CA GLN A 9 -13.57 90.93 -27.75
C GLN A 9 -13.35 92.39 -27.31
N ASN A 10 -12.27 92.68 -26.58
CA ASN A 10 -11.94 94.03 -26.13
C ASN A 10 -11.13 94.86 -27.15
N LYS A 11 -10.92 94.35 -28.37
CA LYS A 11 -10.04 94.98 -29.36
C LYS A 11 -10.69 96.20 -30.02
N GLN A 12 -10.18 97.39 -29.71
CA GLN A 12 -10.59 98.64 -30.40
C GLN A 12 -9.73 98.93 -31.64
N PHE A 13 -10.37 99.50 -32.68
CA PHE A 13 -9.74 99.86 -33.95
C PHE A 13 -9.86 101.37 -34.23
N SER A 14 -8.88 101.95 -34.91
CA SER A 14 -8.89 103.37 -35.28
C SER A 14 -9.84 103.62 -36.47
N ASN A 15 -10.77 104.57 -36.32
CA ASN A 15 -11.68 104.96 -37.40
C ASN A 15 -10.97 105.74 -38.53
N LYS A 16 -11.33 105.49 -39.79
CA LYS A 16 -10.82 106.18 -40.99
C LYS A 16 -11.95 106.37 -42.01
N MET A 17 -11.89 107.46 -42.78
CA MET A 17 -12.95 107.94 -43.70
C MET A 17 -13.40 106.95 -44.80
N ARG A 18 -12.65 105.86 -45.04
CA ARG A 18 -13.01 104.73 -45.93
C ARG A 18 -12.64 103.39 -45.28
N GLY A 19 -13.05 103.20 -44.03
CA GLY A 19 -12.86 101.95 -43.27
C GLY A 19 -13.99 100.94 -43.47
N TYR A 20 -13.86 99.78 -42.81
CA TYR A 20 -14.94 98.80 -42.69
C TYR A 20 -16.08 99.33 -41.79
N ASN A 21 -17.29 98.79 -41.96
CA ASN A 21 -18.43 99.13 -41.12
C ASN A 21 -18.21 98.62 -39.67
N PRO A 22 -18.16 99.50 -38.65
CA PRO A 22 -17.85 99.08 -37.28
C PRO A 22 -18.86 98.05 -36.75
N THR A 23 -20.15 98.18 -37.07
CA THR A 23 -21.19 97.26 -36.58
C THR A 23 -21.03 95.84 -37.13
N GLU A 24 -20.63 95.70 -38.40
CA GLU A 24 -20.34 94.39 -39.01
C GLU A 24 -19.06 93.78 -38.44
N VAL A 25 -18.02 94.60 -38.22
CA VAL A 25 -16.76 94.17 -37.61
C VAL A 25 -16.97 93.72 -36.17
N ASP A 26 -17.73 94.44 -35.35
CA ASP A 26 -18.03 94.07 -33.97
C ASP A 26 -18.81 92.75 -33.89
N SER A 27 -19.81 92.56 -34.79
CA SER A 27 -20.55 91.29 -34.87
C SER A 27 -19.65 90.12 -35.29
N PHE A 28 -18.74 90.33 -36.23
CA PHE A 28 -17.79 89.30 -36.66
C PHE A 28 -16.78 88.97 -35.54
N ILE A 29 -16.27 89.97 -34.82
CA ILE A 29 -15.37 89.79 -33.68
C ILE A 29 -16.03 89.01 -32.56
N GLN A 30 -17.32 89.26 -32.26
CA GLN A 30 -18.08 88.47 -31.30
C GLN A 30 -18.18 86.99 -31.73
N GLN A 31 -18.49 86.72 -32.99
CA GLN A 31 -18.53 85.35 -33.52
C GLN A 31 -17.15 84.67 -33.44
N VAL A 32 -16.09 85.35 -33.89
CA VAL A 32 -14.71 84.82 -33.83
C VAL A 32 -14.27 84.57 -32.39
N ALA A 33 -14.61 85.44 -31.43
CA ALA A 33 -14.30 85.21 -30.02
C ALA A 33 -15.04 83.99 -29.43
N ILE A 34 -16.28 83.73 -29.86
CA ILE A 34 -17.04 82.53 -29.46
C ILE A 34 -16.43 81.27 -30.06
N GLU A 35 -16.19 81.24 -31.38
CA GLU A 35 -15.60 80.08 -32.06
C GLU A 35 -14.17 79.80 -31.59
N TYR A 36 -13.36 80.84 -31.32
CA TYR A 36 -12.03 80.69 -30.77
C TYR A 36 -12.04 80.14 -29.34
N ARG A 37 -12.98 80.55 -28.48
CA ARG A 37 -13.17 79.94 -27.15
C ARG A 37 -13.54 78.46 -27.28
N GLN A 38 -14.50 78.11 -28.14
CA GLN A 38 -14.89 76.71 -28.38
C GLN A 38 -13.72 75.87 -28.91
N ALA A 39 -12.84 76.45 -29.74
CA ALA A 39 -11.63 75.78 -30.20
C ALA A 39 -10.62 75.53 -29.07
N LEU A 40 -10.41 76.50 -28.17
CA LEU A 40 -9.56 76.34 -26.99
C LEU A 40 -10.10 75.30 -26.00
N ASP A 41 -11.40 75.35 -25.70
CA ASP A 41 -12.07 74.36 -24.84
C ASP A 41 -11.94 72.93 -25.42
N LYS A 42 -12.07 72.79 -26.76
CA LYS A 42 -11.88 71.53 -27.46
C LYS A 42 -10.43 71.05 -27.46
N ILE A 43 -9.45 71.96 -27.60
CA ILE A 43 -8.02 71.62 -27.48
C ILE A 43 -7.74 71.10 -26.07
N SER A 44 -8.16 71.81 -25.03
CA SER A 44 -8.00 71.39 -23.62
C SER A 44 -8.65 70.03 -23.33
N ALA A 45 -9.85 69.79 -23.87
CA ALA A 45 -10.53 68.49 -23.76
C ALA A 45 -9.76 67.36 -24.47
N LEU A 46 -9.22 67.61 -25.66
CA LEU A 46 -8.42 66.65 -26.42
C LEU A 46 -7.05 66.39 -25.77
N GLU A 47 -6.38 67.42 -25.26
CA GLU A 47 -5.11 67.29 -24.51
C GLU A 47 -5.32 66.40 -23.29
N LYS A 48 -6.41 66.62 -22.53
CA LYS A 48 -6.79 65.77 -21.41
C LYS A 48 -7.17 64.35 -21.83
N GLU A 49 -7.81 64.16 -22.98
CA GLU A 49 -8.11 62.82 -23.51
C GLU A 49 -6.83 62.07 -23.91
N VAL A 50 -5.88 62.76 -24.55
CA VAL A 50 -4.56 62.23 -24.91
C VAL A 50 -3.76 61.86 -23.66
N GLU A 51 -3.72 62.71 -22.63
CA GLU A 51 -3.07 62.42 -21.34
C GLU A 51 -3.67 61.15 -20.71
N ASN A 52 -5.00 61.07 -20.61
CA ASN A 52 -5.69 59.88 -20.08
C ASN A 52 -5.44 58.61 -20.92
N ALA A 53 -5.29 58.74 -22.24
CA ALA A 53 -4.97 57.62 -23.13
C ALA A 53 -3.51 57.17 -22.95
N GLN A 54 -2.57 58.10 -22.76
CA GLN A 54 -1.16 57.82 -22.49
C GLN A 54 -0.98 57.09 -21.15
N THR A 55 -1.61 57.57 -20.06
CA THR A 55 -1.55 56.89 -18.75
C THR A 55 -2.14 55.48 -18.80
N LYS A 56 -3.20 55.26 -19.58
CA LYS A 56 -3.76 53.91 -19.80
C LYS A 56 -2.80 53.01 -20.59
N LEU A 57 -2.11 53.56 -21.59
CA LEU A 57 -1.14 52.81 -22.38
C LEU A 57 0.05 52.36 -21.52
N GLU A 58 0.60 53.27 -20.70
CA GLU A 58 1.66 52.99 -19.74
C GLU A 58 1.25 51.87 -18.75
N TYR A 59 0.04 51.96 -18.18
CA TYR A 59 -0.52 50.91 -17.32
C TYR A 59 -0.66 49.55 -18.03
N PHE A 60 -1.03 49.52 -19.31
CA PHE A 60 -1.11 48.27 -20.08
C PHE A 60 0.27 47.69 -20.44
N ASP A 61 1.27 48.53 -20.73
CA ASP A 61 2.63 48.06 -20.96
C ASP A 61 3.28 47.53 -19.67
N ASP A 62 3.07 48.20 -18.52
CA ASP A 62 3.46 47.71 -17.19
C ASP A 62 2.81 46.36 -16.87
N MET A 63 1.48 46.25 -17.09
CA MET A 63 0.73 45.00 -16.88
C MET A 63 1.26 43.86 -17.77
N LYS A 64 1.58 44.17 -19.03
CA LYS A 64 2.15 43.23 -19.99
C LYS A 64 3.57 42.79 -19.60
N GLU A 65 4.40 43.69 -19.09
CA GLU A 65 5.73 43.34 -18.57
C GLU A 65 5.61 42.46 -17.32
N ALA A 66 4.72 42.81 -16.38
CA ALA A 66 4.42 42.00 -15.20
C ALA A 66 3.89 40.61 -15.55
N LEU A 67 2.98 40.51 -16.54
CA LEU A 67 2.46 39.24 -17.04
C LEU A 67 3.56 38.38 -17.68
N ASN A 68 4.41 38.95 -18.54
CA ASN A 68 5.53 38.25 -19.15
C ASN A 68 6.53 37.73 -18.10
N LYS A 69 6.85 38.54 -17.08
CA LYS A 69 7.67 38.10 -15.94
C LYS A 69 7.02 36.97 -15.15
N SER A 70 5.71 37.06 -14.90
CA SER A 70 4.94 36.01 -14.22
C SER A 70 4.95 34.70 -14.99
N ILE A 71 4.76 34.74 -16.32
CA ILE A 71 4.84 33.56 -17.20
C ILE A 71 6.23 32.92 -17.15
N LEU A 72 7.32 33.70 -17.22
CA LEU A 72 8.68 33.18 -17.09
C LEU A 72 8.92 32.52 -15.73
N VAL A 73 8.52 33.16 -14.63
CA VAL A 73 8.64 32.58 -13.29
C VAL A 73 7.82 31.30 -13.14
N ALA A 74 6.62 31.24 -13.74
CA ALA A 74 5.79 30.04 -13.76
C ALA A 74 6.42 28.91 -14.59
N GLN A 75 7.06 29.22 -15.71
CA GLN A 75 7.81 28.26 -16.52
C GLN A 75 9.03 27.71 -15.76
N ASP A 76 9.86 28.58 -15.18
CA ASP A 76 11.01 28.20 -14.34
C ASP A 76 10.57 27.33 -13.14
N ALA A 77 9.45 27.68 -12.50
CA ALA A 77 8.89 26.89 -11.40
C ALA A 77 8.40 25.51 -11.89
N ALA A 78 7.71 25.44 -13.03
CA ALA A 78 7.24 24.18 -13.61
C ALA A 78 8.40 23.27 -14.03
N ASP A 79 9.45 23.80 -14.67
CA ASP A 79 10.63 23.02 -15.05
C ASP A 79 11.46 22.61 -13.82
N LYS A 80 11.53 23.45 -12.78
CA LYS A 80 12.14 23.08 -11.49
C LYS A 80 11.39 21.93 -10.82
N VAL A 81 10.06 21.99 -10.75
CA VAL A 81 9.21 20.92 -10.20
C VAL A 81 9.38 19.63 -11.01
N LYS A 82 9.31 19.71 -12.34
CA LYS A 82 9.51 18.58 -13.26
C LYS A 82 10.89 17.92 -13.07
N SER A 83 11.94 18.73 -12.92
CA SER A 83 13.30 18.28 -12.65
C SER A 83 13.44 17.61 -11.28
N SER A 84 12.89 18.23 -10.22
CA SER A 84 12.91 17.64 -8.88
C SER A 84 12.13 16.33 -8.80
N SER A 85 10.91 16.29 -9.34
CA SER A 85 10.08 15.08 -9.34
C SER A 85 10.69 13.95 -10.18
N LYS A 86 11.38 14.26 -11.28
CA LYS A 86 12.13 13.24 -12.04
C LYS A 86 13.29 12.66 -11.21
N ARG A 87 14.09 13.52 -10.57
CA ARG A 87 15.19 13.10 -9.69
C ARG A 87 14.70 12.30 -8.48
N GLU A 88 13.59 12.71 -7.89
CA GLU A 88 12.95 12.02 -6.78
C GLU A 88 12.43 10.65 -7.21
N ALA A 89 11.74 10.55 -8.36
CA ALA A 89 11.31 9.27 -8.92
C ALA A 89 12.49 8.33 -9.23
N GLU A 90 13.60 8.85 -9.78
CA GLU A 90 14.83 8.08 -10.00
C GLU A 90 15.42 7.54 -8.67
N LEU A 91 15.50 8.37 -7.63
CA LEU A 91 15.95 7.98 -6.29
C LEU A 91 15.01 6.96 -5.62
N THR A 92 13.69 7.17 -5.69
CA THR A 92 12.68 6.24 -5.16
C THR A 92 12.74 4.89 -5.88
N MET A 93 12.97 4.89 -7.20
CA MET A 93 13.13 3.66 -7.98
C MET A 93 14.42 2.93 -7.60
N GLU A 94 15.55 3.62 -7.43
CA GLU A 94 16.81 3.03 -6.97
C GLU A 94 16.70 2.45 -5.56
N GLU A 95 16.06 3.17 -4.64
CA GLU A 95 15.84 2.69 -3.27
C GLU A 95 14.87 1.48 -3.24
N SER A 96 13.82 1.51 -4.06
CA SER A 96 12.87 0.39 -4.20
C SER A 96 13.54 -0.84 -4.79
N GLN A 97 14.42 -0.68 -5.79
CA GLN A 97 15.22 -1.78 -6.34
C GLN A 97 16.14 -2.37 -5.28
N LYS A 98 16.89 -1.53 -4.54
CA LYS A 98 17.75 -1.98 -3.42
C LYS A 98 16.96 -2.71 -2.34
N LYS A 99 15.74 -2.27 -2.01
CA LYS A 99 14.84 -2.95 -1.08
C LYS A 99 14.39 -4.32 -1.63
N ALA A 100 14.00 -4.38 -2.91
CA ALA A 100 13.60 -5.61 -3.57
C ALA A 100 14.74 -6.64 -3.62
N ASP A 101 15.93 -6.22 -4.07
CA ASP A 101 17.14 -7.06 -4.11
C ASP A 101 17.51 -7.57 -2.71
N GLY A 102 17.42 -6.71 -1.69
CA GLY A 102 17.63 -7.08 -0.29
C GLY A 102 16.60 -8.08 0.24
N VAL A 103 15.34 -8.01 -0.18
CA VAL A 103 14.30 -9.00 0.15
C VAL A 103 14.58 -10.34 -0.56
N VAL A 104 14.92 -10.31 -1.85
CA VAL A 104 15.27 -11.52 -2.62
C VAL A 104 16.50 -12.21 -2.04
N GLN A 105 17.53 -11.45 -1.66
CA GLN A 105 18.73 -12.01 -1.04
C GLN A 105 18.42 -12.63 0.34
N LYS A 106 17.62 -11.97 1.19
CA LYS A 106 17.17 -12.54 2.47
C LYS A 106 16.33 -13.81 2.29
N ALA A 107 15.41 -13.80 1.32
CA ALA A 107 14.59 -14.97 1.00
C ALA A 107 15.46 -16.15 0.52
N LYS A 108 16.46 -15.88 -0.33
CA LYS A 108 17.41 -16.89 -0.80
C LYS A 108 18.23 -17.49 0.36
N VAL A 109 18.82 -16.66 1.22
CA VAL A 109 19.61 -17.13 2.38
C VAL A 109 18.73 -17.94 3.34
N SER A 110 17.49 -17.52 3.57
CA SER A 110 16.52 -18.28 4.39
C SER A 110 16.15 -19.62 3.75
N ALA A 111 15.95 -19.66 2.43
CA ALA A 111 15.67 -20.90 1.70
C ALA A 111 16.85 -21.89 1.74
N GLU A 112 18.09 -21.40 1.57
CA GLU A 112 19.32 -22.19 1.71
C GLU A 112 19.44 -22.77 3.14
N ALA A 113 19.22 -21.94 4.17
CA ALA A 113 19.24 -22.40 5.57
C ALA A 113 18.17 -23.47 5.88
N VAL A 114 16.95 -23.34 5.33
CA VAL A 114 15.90 -24.35 5.47
C VAL A 114 16.26 -25.64 4.72
N ILE A 115 16.84 -25.56 3.53
CA ILE A 115 17.30 -26.73 2.77
C ILE A 115 18.38 -27.49 3.57
N ASP A 116 19.35 -26.79 4.15
CA ASP A 116 20.39 -27.40 4.98
C ASP A 116 19.82 -28.06 6.25
N GLU A 117 18.89 -27.39 6.94
CA GLU A 117 18.22 -27.96 8.12
C GLU A 117 17.45 -29.25 7.77
N GLN A 118 16.71 -29.27 6.66
CA GLN A 118 15.98 -30.44 6.20
C GLN A 118 16.92 -31.55 5.71
N ALA A 119 18.06 -31.20 5.09
CA ALA A 119 19.09 -32.17 4.73
C ALA A 119 19.70 -32.85 5.97
N GLU A 120 19.97 -32.11 7.04
CA GLU A 120 20.44 -32.67 8.32
C GLU A 120 19.38 -33.55 9.00
N LYS A 121 18.11 -33.15 8.98
CA LYS A 121 16.99 -33.99 9.45
C LYS A 121 16.88 -35.28 8.65
N ALA A 122 16.99 -35.22 7.32
CA ALA A 122 16.96 -36.38 6.45
C ALA A 122 18.14 -37.33 6.71
N LYS A 123 19.36 -36.81 6.88
CA LYS A 123 20.54 -37.61 7.28
C LYS A 123 20.29 -38.36 8.60
N LYS A 124 19.80 -37.68 9.62
CA LYS A 124 19.46 -38.29 10.93
C LYS A 124 18.40 -39.38 10.79
N LEU A 125 17.33 -39.14 10.02
CA LEU A 125 16.28 -40.13 9.76
C LEU A 125 16.81 -41.37 9.01
N ILE A 126 17.69 -41.18 8.02
CA ILE A 126 18.33 -42.28 7.29
C ILE A 126 19.20 -43.13 8.23
N LEU A 127 19.99 -42.50 9.10
CA LEU A 127 20.81 -43.19 10.09
C LEU A 127 19.95 -44.00 11.07
N ALA A 128 18.93 -43.38 11.68
CA ALA A 128 18.00 -44.05 12.59
C ALA A 128 17.25 -45.20 11.91
N THR A 129 16.85 -45.04 10.65
CA THR A 129 16.20 -46.11 9.85
C THR A 129 17.14 -47.28 9.61
N ASN A 130 18.42 -47.01 9.33
CA ASN A 130 19.42 -48.06 9.11
C ASN A 130 19.76 -48.80 10.41
N GLU A 131 19.83 -48.09 11.54
CA GLU A 131 19.98 -48.69 12.86
C GLU A 131 18.78 -49.57 13.23
N LEU A 132 17.55 -49.08 13.05
CA LEU A 132 16.33 -49.85 13.29
C LEU A 132 16.28 -51.11 12.42
N ARG A 133 16.66 -51.03 11.14
CA ARG A 133 16.79 -52.20 10.25
C ARG A 133 17.84 -53.20 10.75
N LYS A 134 18.98 -52.73 11.26
CA LYS A 134 20.01 -53.59 11.87
C LYS A 134 19.47 -54.30 13.11
N ASN A 135 18.80 -53.56 13.99
CA ASN A 135 18.21 -54.10 15.22
C ASN A 135 17.09 -55.10 14.92
N ALA A 136 16.24 -54.84 13.93
CA ALA A 136 15.22 -55.79 13.46
C ALA A 136 15.82 -57.09 12.88
N ARG A 137 16.93 -57.00 12.12
CA ARG A 137 17.66 -58.19 11.63
C ARG A 137 18.23 -59.01 12.78
N LEU A 138 18.86 -58.36 13.77
CA LEU A 138 19.42 -59.02 14.96
C LEU A 138 18.32 -59.66 15.82
N TYR A 139 17.20 -58.97 16.02
CA TYR A 139 16.04 -59.51 16.72
C TYR A 139 15.48 -60.75 16.02
N ARG A 140 15.28 -60.68 14.69
CA ARG A 140 14.86 -61.84 13.89
C ARG A 140 15.83 -63.02 14.08
N GLN A 141 17.14 -62.80 14.00
CA GLN A 141 18.13 -63.85 14.19
C GLN A 141 18.06 -64.46 15.60
N ARG A 142 17.88 -63.65 16.64
CA ARG A 142 17.69 -64.13 18.03
C ARG A 142 16.43 -64.97 18.17
N VAL A 143 15.31 -64.52 17.60
CA VAL A 143 14.04 -65.28 17.62
C VAL A 143 14.17 -66.60 16.86
N GLN A 144 14.85 -66.62 15.71
CA GLN A 144 15.13 -67.87 14.98
C GLN A 144 15.92 -68.85 15.85
N VAL A 145 17.05 -68.42 16.42
CA VAL A 145 17.88 -69.28 17.31
C VAL A 145 17.10 -69.76 18.54
N LEU A 146 16.25 -68.91 19.13
CA LEU A 146 15.38 -69.32 20.24
C LEU A 146 14.37 -70.40 19.79
N VAL A 147 13.66 -70.19 18.68
CA VAL A 147 12.70 -71.17 18.15
C VAL A 147 13.41 -72.47 17.75
N ASP A 148 14.58 -72.41 17.11
CA ASP A 148 15.39 -73.58 16.75
C ASP A 148 15.82 -74.36 18.01
N SER A 149 16.20 -73.67 19.10
CA SER A 149 16.55 -74.31 20.37
C SER A 149 15.33 -74.95 21.08
N GLN A 150 14.15 -74.32 21.02
CA GLN A 150 12.91 -74.91 21.56
C GLN A 150 12.45 -76.11 20.71
N LEU A 151 12.61 -76.06 19.38
CA LEU A 151 12.37 -77.20 18.50
C LEU A 151 13.38 -78.33 18.76
N GLN A 152 14.65 -78.04 19.01
CA GLN A 152 15.62 -79.06 19.43
C GLN A 152 15.27 -79.68 20.78
N MET A 153 14.75 -78.89 21.73
CA MET A 153 14.28 -79.39 23.02
C MET A 153 13.09 -80.34 22.84
N ILE A 154 12.06 -79.95 22.07
CA ILE A 154 10.86 -80.75 21.81
C ILE A 154 11.17 -82.02 21.02
N ASN A 155 12.05 -81.94 20.01
CA ASN A 155 12.49 -83.09 19.22
C ASN A 155 13.62 -83.91 19.91
N GLY A 156 14.00 -83.55 21.14
CA GLY A 156 15.00 -84.26 21.93
C GLY A 156 14.45 -85.60 22.42
N SER A 157 15.32 -86.61 22.47
CA SER A 157 14.98 -87.97 22.94
C SER A 157 14.52 -88.05 24.41
N GLU A 158 14.63 -86.94 25.16
CA GLU A 158 14.12 -86.81 26.52
C GLU A 158 12.58 -86.85 26.55
N TRP A 159 11.89 -86.17 25.63
CA TRP A 159 10.44 -86.30 25.48
C TRP A 159 10.05 -87.71 25.06
N ASP A 160 10.83 -88.30 24.15
CA ASP A 160 10.65 -89.67 23.69
C ASP A 160 10.91 -90.71 24.80
N SER A 161 11.51 -90.31 25.93
CA SER A 161 11.64 -91.12 27.15
C SER A 161 10.47 -90.88 28.10
N ILE A 162 10.09 -89.61 28.34
CA ILE A 162 8.97 -89.23 29.22
C ILE A 162 7.64 -89.80 28.68
N LEU A 163 7.41 -89.74 27.37
CA LEU A 163 6.22 -90.30 26.71
C LEU A 163 6.18 -91.84 26.73
N LYS A 164 7.26 -92.52 27.14
CA LYS A 164 7.30 -93.99 27.35
C LYS A 164 7.07 -94.39 28.80
N GLU A 165 7.06 -93.44 29.74
CA GLU A 165 6.94 -93.68 31.18
C GLU A 165 5.47 -93.67 31.68
N ASP A 166 4.49 -93.62 30.77
CA ASP A 166 3.05 -93.66 31.06
C ASP A 166 2.43 -95.07 30.89
N GLN A 167 3.22 -96.11 31.21
CA GLN A 167 2.71 -97.43 31.58
C GLN A 167 3.21 -97.79 32.98
N ASP A 168 2.26 -98.10 33.86
CA ASP A 168 2.44 -98.64 35.21
C ASP A 168 2.95 -97.71 36.33
N VAL A 169 2.26 -96.58 36.56
CA VAL A 169 2.23 -95.95 37.90
C VAL A 169 1.02 -96.51 38.69
N GLN A 170 1.27 -97.41 39.64
CA GLN A 170 0.20 -97.95 40.50
C GLN A 170 -0.22 -96.97 41.59
N VAL A 171 -1.54 -96.87 41.81
CA VAL A 171 -2.19 -95.89 42.72
C VAL A 171 -1.84 -96.10 44.21
N SER A 172 -1.13 -97.17 44.56
CA SER A 172 -0.63 -97.45 45.91
C SER A 172 0.31 -96.37 46.45
N ASP A 173 1.21 -95.84 45.61
CA ASP A 173 2.40 -95.12 46.08
C ASP A 173 2.07 -93.66 46.43
N LEU A 174 1.02 -93.11 45.81
CA LEU A 174 0.46 -91.79 46.10
C LEU A 174 -0.07 -91.65 47.55
N LYS A 175 -0.43 -92.77 48.19
CA LYS A 175 -0.96 -92.75 49.56
C LYS A 175 0.12 -92.53 50.61
N GLU A 176 1.34 -92.97 50.35
CA GLU A 176 2.46 -92.91 51.30
C GLU A 176 3.11 -91.51 51.32
N ALA A 177 3.20 -90.87 50.15
CA ALA A 177 3.66 -89.49 50.02
C ALA A 177 2.75 -88.45 50.70
N MET A 178 1.44 -88.72 50.86
CA MET A 178 0.48 -87.78 51.45
C MET A 178 0.45 -87.81 52.99
N LEU A 179 1.04 -88.84 53.62
CA LEU A 179 1.06 -89.00 55.09
C LEU A 179 2.29 -88.39 55.76
N HIS A 180 3.36 -88.11 55.02
CA HIS A 180 4.58 -87.51 55.56
C HIS A 180 4.73 -86.04 55.17
N THR A 181 4.88 -85.19 56.20
CA THR A 181 5.35 -83.80 56.14
C THR A 181 4.38 -82.71 55.64
N GLY A 182 3.20 -82.66 56.26
CA GLY A 182 2.56 -81.36 56.47
C GLY A 182 3.32 -80.51 57.49
N THR A 183 3.99 -79.44 57.07
CA THR A 183 4.30 -78.23 57.88
C THR A 183 4.36 -77.02 56.96
N LEU A 184 3.20 -76.37 56.76
CA LEU A 184 3.13 -75.01 56.23
C LEU A 184 3.11 -74.03 57.41
N ASP A 185 4.19 -73.28 57.65
CA ASP A 185 4.03 -71.87 58.08
C ASP A 185 5.32 -71.01 58.09
N LYS A 186 5.15 -69.77 57.61
CA LYS A 186 5.86 -68.53 58.02
C LYS A 186 7.40 -68.49 58.02
N ILE A 187 7.98 -68.27 56.84
CA ILE A 187 9.14 -67.35 56.73
C ILE A 187 8.59 -65.92 56.65
N LYS A 188 8.70 -65.17 57.75
CA LYS A 188 8.39 -63.74 57.78
C LYS A 188 9.56 -62.96 57.18
N ALA A 189 9.48 -62.61 55.89
CA ALA A 189 10.40 -61.63 55.30
C ALA A 189 10.20 -60.25 55.96
N PRO A 190 11.26 -59.43 56.11
CA PRO A 190 11.13 -58.09 56.65
C PRO A 190 10.32 -57.20 55.70
N SER A 191 9.46 -56.35 56.25
CA SER A 191 8.72 -55.34 55.51
C SER A 191 9.68 -54.38 54.80
N VAL A 192 9.61 -54.34 53.47
CA VAL A 192 10.28 -53.30 52.67
C VAL A 192 9.74 -51.93 53.05
N ASN A 193 10.64 -51.05 53.45
CA ASN A 193 10.35 -49.68 53.84
C ASN A 193 10.47 -48.78 52.60
N SER A 194 9.35 -48.51 51.92
CA SER A 194 9.31 -47.48 50.89
C SER A 194 9.15 -46.11 51.53
N SER A 195 10.27 -45.43 51.76
CA SER A 195 10.30 -43.97 51.90
C SER A 195 9.91 -43.31 50.57
N ASN A 196 9.19 -42.18 50.64
CA ASN A 196 8.90 -41.33 49.49
C ASN A 196 10.15 -41.03 48.65
N GLU A 197 10.02 -41.18 47.33
CA GLU A 197 10.68 -40.32 46.34
C GLU A 197 9.65 -39.90 45.30
N GLU A 198 9.95 -38.82 44.57
CA GLU A 198 8.96 -37.92 43.98
C GLU A 198 8.58 -38.23 42.54
N ASP A 199 7.46 -37.62 42.13
CA ASP A 199 7.13 -37.11 40.79
C ASP A 199 7.68 -37.85 39.55
N ALA A 200 6.80 -38.59 38.89
CA ALA A 200 6.93 -38.93 37.48
C ALA A 200 5.60 -38.66 36.78
N GLY A 201 5.60 -37.65 35.90
CA GLY A 201 4.39 -37.11 35.29
C GLY A 201 3.57 -38.09 34.44
N ASP A 202 2.26 -37.82 34.43
CA ASP A 202 1.23 -38.55 33.70
C ASP A 202 1.54 -38.74 32.21
N ILE A 203 1.61 -40.00 31.79
CA ILE A 203 1.60 -40.42 30.38
C ILE A 203 0.77 -41.69 30.18
N THR A 204 -0.56 -41.56 30.02
CA THR A 204 -1.26 -42.21 28.89
C THR A 204 -2.67 -41.64 28.66
N PRO A 205 -3.06 -41.32 27.41
CA PRO A 205 -4.39 -40.81 27.12
C PRO A 205 -5.42 -41.94 27.03
N ALA A 206 -6.37 -41.98 27.96
CA ALA A 206 -7.57 -42.81 27.87
C ALA A 206 -8.75 -41.97 27.36
N ILE A 207 -9.27 -42.33 26.19
CA ILE A 207 -10.48 -41.76 25.59
C ILE A 207 -11.65 -42.67 25.98
N ASP A 208 -12.75 -42.10 26.47
CA ASP A 208 -14.07 -42.74 26.44
C ASP A 208 -15.17 -41.68 26.15
N PRO A 209 -16.26 -42.00 25.40
CA PRO A 209 -17.09 -40.98 24.76
C PRO A 209 -18.52 -40.83 25.34
N THR A 210 -19.10 -39.62 25.17
CA THR A 210 -20.55 -39.27 25.33
C THR A 210 -21.12 -39.42 26.76
N SER A 211 -21.95 -38.53 27.32
CA SER A 211 -22.55 -37.24 26.91
C SER A 211 -22.90 -36.45 28.22
N GLU A 212 -23.45 -35.24 28.31
CA GLU A 212 -24.09 -34.31 27.35
C GLU A 212 -24.03 -32.85 27.91
N SER A 213 -24.99 -31.99 27.54
CA SER A 213 -25.35 -30.67 28.12
C SER A 213 -24.46 -29.46 27.77
N ARG A 214 -24.92 -28.70 26.77
CA ARG A 214 -24.66 -27.25 26.52
C ARG A 214 -25.31 -26.38 27.64
N PRO A 215 -25.10 -25.04 27.70
CA PRO A 215 -24.44 -24.11 26.75
C PRO A 215 -23.24 -23.34 27.41
N ALA A 216 -22.49 -22.43 26.78
CA ALA A 216 -22.85 -21.41 25.78
C ALA A 216 -21.66 -20.85 24.98
N GLY A 217 -21.98 -20.17 23.88
CA GLY A 217 -21.30 -18.92 23.48
C GLY A 217 -20.04 -19.06 22.64
N GLY A 218 -20.18 -19.44 21.37
CA GLY A 218 -19.14 -19.21 20.36
C GLY A 218 -19.58 -18.10 19.40
N ASP A 219 -18.76 -17.06 19.27
CA ASP A 219 -18.91 -16.06 18.20
C ASP A 219 -17.88 -16.35 17.09
N GLY A 220 -18.36 -16.35 15.86
CA GLY A 220 -17.55 -16.55 14.66
C GLY A 220 -18.11 -15.73 13.51
N ALA A 221 -17.43 -14.63 13.21
CA ALA A 221 -17.41 -13.88 11.95
C ALA A 221 -18.74 -13.59 11.23
N GLU A 222 -19.11 -12.30 11.15
CA GLU A 222 -19.11 -11.63 9.84
C GLU A 222 -18.90 -10.11 9.91
N ILE A 223 -18.40 -9.62 8.77
CA ILE A 223 -17.94 -8.31 8.31
C ILE A 223 -18.95 -7.16 8.56
N ILE A 224 -18.48 -5.91 8.79
CA ILE A 224 -18.86 -4.63 8.08
C ILE A 224 -18.56 -3.35 8.92
N GLU A 225 -17.99 -2.35 8.23
CA GLU A 225 -17.82 -0.90 8.50
C GLU A 225 -16.96 -0.34 9.67
N PRO A 226 -16.19 0.76 9.43
CA PRO A 226 -15.42 1.47 10.45
C PRO A 226 -16.18 2.66 11.04
N HIS A 227 -16.32 2.71 12.36
CA HIS A 227 -16.80 3.93 13.04
C HIS A 227 -15.67 4.96 13.24
N GLU A 228 -15.91 6.17 12.77
CA GLU A 228 -15.12 7.36 13.04
C GLU A 228 -15.11 7.69 14.54
N LYS A 229 -14.00 8.25 15.04
CA LYS A 229 -13.98 8.92 16.35
C LYS A 229 -14.11 10.41 16.14
N GLU A 230 -15.26 10.96 16.52
CA GLU A 230 -15.43 12.39 16.67
C GLU A 230 -14.44 12.94 17.72
N VAL A 231 -13.72 13.99 17.35
CA VAL A 231 -13.02 14.88 18.29
C VAL A 231 -13.70 16.23 18.16
N SER A 232 -14.44 16.63 19.19
CA SER A 232 -15.08 17.94 19.24
C SER A 232 -14.03 19.05 19.27
N VAL A 233 -14.14 20.00 18.34
CA VAL A 233 -13.52 21.32 18.42
C VAL A 233 -14.58 22.34 18.02
N GLU A 234 -14.81 23.35 18.87
CA GLU A 234 -15.76 24.43 18.62
C GLU A 234 -15.28 25.31 17.43
N PRO A 235 -16.20 25.85 16.60
CA PRO A 235 -15.83 26.83 15.58
C PRO A 235 -15.74 28.24 16.17
N ASP A 236 -14.54 28.82 16.11
CA ASP A 236 -14.29 30.23 16.40
C ASP A 236 -14.84 31.13 15.27
N GLU A 237 -15.62 32.16 15.62
CA GLU A 237 -16.33 33.01 14.66
C GLU A 237 -15.36 33.89 13.85
N ARG A 238 -15.58 33.98 12.53
CA ARG A 238 -14.99 35.03 11.68
C ARG A 238 -16.06 35.71 10.82
N PRO A 239 -15.98 37.04 10.62
CA PRO A 239 -17.11 37.83 10.15
C PRO A 239 -17.33 37.74 8.64
N ASP A 240 -18.60 37.87 8.24
CA ASP A 240 -19.04 37.94 6.85
C ASP A 240 -18.37 39.08 6.06
N VAL A 241 -17.87 38.74 4.87
CA VAL A 241 -17.60 39.72 3.80
C VAL A 241 -18.47 39.36 2.61
N LYS A 242 -19.29 40.31 2.18
CA LYS A 242 -20.34 40.11 1.17
C LYS A 242 -19.76 40.02 -0.24
N ASP A 243 -20.18 38.97 -0.94
CA ASP A 243 -20.63 38.94 -2.34
C ASP A 243 -20.02 40.00 -3.28
N THR A 244 -19.15 39.56 -4.19
CA THR A 244 -18.86 40.29 -5.44
C THR A 244 -18.61 39.29 -6.57
N THR A 245 -19.63 39.13 -7.40
CA THR A 245 -19.70 38.56 -8.75
C THR A 245 -18.38 38.10 -9.38
N GLN A 246 -18.14 36.79 -9.43
CA GLN A 246 -17.07 36.22 -10.25
C GLN A 246 -17.49 36.19 -11.73
N GLN A 247 -16.68 36.78 -12.60
CA GLN A 247 -16.73 36.49 -14.04
C GLN A 247 -15.67 35.42 -14.34
N GLU A 248 -16.12 34.19 -14.60
CA GLU A 248 -15.24 33.10 -15.00
C GLU A 248 -14.68 33.34 -16.41
N THR A 249 -13.38 33.64 -16.50
CA THR A 249 -12.68 33.76 -17.80
C THR A 249 -12.24 32.38 -18.27
N MET A 250 -13.13 31.65 -18.96
CA MET A 250 -12.82 30.34 -19.54
C MET A 250 -11.81 30.47 -20.69
N VAL A 251 -10.60 29.95 -20.50
CA VAL A 251 -9.56 29.89 -21.55
C VAL A 251 -9.91 28.78 -22.54
N VAL A 252 -10.51 29.16 -23.66
CA VAL A 252 -10.79 28.24 -24.78
C VAL A 252 -9.56 28.16 -25.69
N PHE A 253 -8.90 27.01 -25.72
CA PHE A 253 -7.93 26.69 -26.75
C PHE A 253 -8.66 26.47 -28.09
N PRO A 254 -8.18 27.01 -29.22
CA PRO A 254 -8.76 26.69 -30.52
C PRO A 254 -8.47 25.22 -30.89
N ASP A 255 -9.51 24.41 -31.04
CA ASP A 255 -9.37 23.05 -31.57
C ASP A 255 -8.89 23.09 -33.02
N ASP A 256 -7.72 22.49 -33.27
CA ASP A 256 -7.23 22.24 -34.63
C ASP A 256 -8.20 21.31 -35.37
N LYS A 257 -8.78 21.81 -36.47
CA LYS A 257 -9.73 21.06 -37.30
C LYS A 257 -9.04 19.95 -38.08
N VAL A 258 -8.88 18.78 -37.45
CA VAL A 258 -8.60 17.53 -38.17
C VAL A 258 -9.85 17.13 -38.95
N THR A 259 -9.82 17.35 -40.27
CA THR A 259 -10.91 16.98 -41.18
C THR A 259 -11.00 15.47 -41.35
N THR A 260 -12.03 14.85 -40.78
CA THR A 260 -12.42 13.47 -41.06
C THR A 260 -13.16 13.37 -42.40
N SER A 261 -12.44 13.01 -43.47
CA SER A 261 -13.05 12.55 -44.71
C SER A 261 -13.15 11.02 -44.72
N HIS A 262 -14.28 10.47 -44.28
CA HIS A 262 -14.63 9.10 -44.62
C HIS A 262 -14.99 9.04 -46.11
N GLN A 263 -14.17 8.38 -46.91
CA GLN A 263 -14.61 7.72 -48.13
C GLN A 263 -14.30 6.24 -48.05
N ASP A 264 -15.38 5.48 -47.88
CA ASP A 264 -15.42 4.03 -48.05
C ASP A 264 -15.19 3.68 -49.54
N SER A 265 -14.24 2.79 -49.80
CA SER A 265 -13.94 2.20 -51.12
C SER A 265 -12.95 1.06 -50.92
N GLY A 266 -13.47 -0.11 -50.52
CA GLY A 266 -12.63 -1.25 -50.17
C GLY A 266 -11.87 -1.86 -51.35
N LEU A 267 -10.66 -2.39 -51.11
CA LEU A 267 -10.05 -3.37 -51.99
C LEU A 267 -9.07 -4.33 -51.28
N HIS A 268 -9.49 -5.60 -51.22
CA HIS A 268 -8.66 -6.81 -51.19
C HIS A 268 -7.60 -7.02 -50.09
N VAL A 269 -7.96 -7.92 -49.17
CA VAL A 269 -7.03 -8.79 -48.46
C VAL A 269 -6.14 -9.55 -49.46
N ASN A 270 -4.83 -9.59 -49.25
CA ASN A 270 -3.98 -10.56 -49.94
C ASN A 270 -2.84 -11.03 -49.05
N ALA A 271 -3.13 -12.00 -48.18
CA ALA A 271 -2.10 -12.75 -47.47
C ALA A 271 -1.47 -13.77 -48.43
N LYS A 272 -0.17 -13.58 -48.76
CA LYS A 272 0.63 -14.62 -49.41
C LYS A 272 2.13 -14.45 -49.11
N ASN A 273 2.66 -15.45 -48.43
CA ASN A 273 4.04 -15.93 -48.37
C ASN A 273 5.15 -15.05 -48.97
N LYS A 274 6.11 -14.65 -48.12
CA LYS A 274 7.43 -15.27 -48.18
C LYS A 274 8.14 -15.25 -46.82
#